data_AF-A0A8T7FDR1-F1
#
_entry.id   AF-A0A8T7FDR1-F1
#
_cell.length_a   1.000
_cell.length_b   1.000
_cell.length_c   1.000
_cell.angle_alpha   90.00
_cell.angle_beta   90.00
_cell.angle_gamma   90.00
#
_symmetry.space_group_name_H-M   'P 1'
#
loop_
_entity.id
_entity.type
_entity.pdbx_description
1 polymer ?
#
loop_
_entity_poly.entity_id
_entity_poly.type
_entity_poly.pdbx_seq_one_letter_code
_entity_poly.pdbx_strand_id
1 'polypeptide(L)'
;MNWLLVAGDVLAVIVITIIGFATHREVGAAFLPRMATTFVPMAVGWFALAPALGLFEADRVLRVDGLWRAALAGFYAGQLAVVLRGLWLNAPVLPLFGIILGATSALGMVVWRGIWLVGKGGKK
;
A
#
# COMPACT_ATOMS: atom_id res chain seq x y z
N MET A 1 -19.02 3.99 0.89
CA MET A 1 -17.59 3.95 1.25
C MET A 1 -17.47 3.46 2.70
N ASN A 2 -16.69 2.41 2.98
CA ASN A 2 -16.50 1.91 4.34
C ASN A 2 -15.25 2.55 4.98
N TRP A 3 -15.44 3.47 5.92
CA TRP A 3 -14.34 4.23 6.53
C TRP A 3 -13.37 3.36 7.34
N LEU A 4 -13.83 2.24 7.92
CA LEU A 4 -12.96 1.33 8.65
C LEU A 4 -12.00 0.59 7.70
N LEU A 5 -12.47 0.23 6.50
CA LEU A 5 -11.62 -0.34 5.45
C LEU A 5 -10.56 0.66 5.00
N VAL A 6 -10.95 1.91 4.75
CA VAL A 6 -10.04 2.99 4.34
C VAL A 6 -8.98 3.26 5.41
N ALA A 7 -9.38 3.39 6.68
CA ALA A 7 -8.44 3.54 7.78
C ALA A 7 -7.48 2.35 7.89
N GLY A 8 -7.99 1.14 7.68
CA GLY A 8 -7.18 -0.06 7.67
C GLY A 8 -6.21 -0.16 6.48
N ASP A 9 -6.60 0.33 5.29
CA ASP A 9 -5.69 0.45 4.15
C ASP A 9 -4.53 1.41 4.47
N VAL A 10 -4.84 2.58 5.06
CA VAL A 10 -3.83 3.54 5.50
C VAL A 10 -2.88 2.87 6.50
N LEU A 11 -3.42 2.18 7.50
CA LEU A 11 -2.63 1.47 8.51
C LEU A 11 -1.76 0.37 7.88
N ALA A 12 -2.29 -0.40 6.93
CA ALA A 12 -1.53 -1.42 6.22
C ALA A 12 -0.33 -0.80 5.48
N VAL A 13 -0.54 0.30 4.75
CA VAL A 13 0.56 1.01 4.06
C VAL A 13 1.58 1.57 5.04
N ILE A 14 1.15 2.10 6.19
CA ILE A 14 2.05 2.53 7.28
C ILE A 14 2.90 1.34 7.76
N VAL A 15 2.27 0.22 8.11
CA VAL A 15 2.95 -0.97 8.64
C VAL A 15 3.94 -1.53 7.62
N ILE A 16 3.55 -1.68 6.35
CA ILE A 16 4.43 -2.14 5.27
C ILE A 16 5.66 -1.22 5.16
N THR A 17 5.45 0.09 5.20
CA THR A 17 6.53 1.07 5.11
C THR A 17 7.48 0.97 6.32
N ILE A 18 6.94 0.84 7.54
CA ILE A 18 7.75 0.67 8.77
C ILE A 18 8.59 -0.60 8.67
N ILE A 19 8.00 -1.72 8.22
CA ILE A 19 8.71 -2.99 8.04
C ILE A 19 9.88 -2.81 7.07
N GLY A 20 9.68 -2.15 5.93
CA GLY A 20 10.74 -1.89 4.95
C GLY A 20 11.92 -1.10 5.54
N PHE A 21 11.65 -0.03 6.29
CA PHE A 21 12.68 0.75 6.97
C PHE A 21 13.39 -0.06 8.07
N ALA A 22 12.65 -0.88 8.82
CA ALA A 22 13.23 -1.76 9.84
C ALA A 22 14.19 -2.80 9.23
N THR A 23 13.84 -3.38 8.08
CA THR A 23 14.70 -4.30 7.33
C THR A 23 16.00 -3.62 6.86
N HIS A 24 15.97 -2.33 6.56
CA HIS A 24 17.17 -1.54 6.23
C HIS A 24 17.90 -0.95 7.45
N ARG A 25 17.44 -1.24 8.68
CA ARG A 25 17.96 -0.66 9.93
C ARG A 25 17.93 0.88 9.97
N GLU A 26 16.94 1.49 9.33
CA GLU A 26 16.82 2.94 9.14
C GLU A 26 15.88 3.63 10.15
N VAL A 27 15.67 3.03 11.32
CA VAL A 27 14.74 3.50 12.36
C VAL A 27 15.37 4.52 13.34
N GLY A 28 16.31 5.34 12.86
CA GLY A 28 17.03 6.35 13.66
C GLY A 28 16.33 7.72 13.75
N ALA A 29 17.07 8.77 14.14
CA ALA A 29 16.52 10.11 14.40
C ALA A 29 15.77 10.74 13.19
N ALA A 30 16.19 10.43 11.96
CA ALA A 30 15.56 10.90 10.73
C ALA A 30 14.45 9.97 10.20
N PHE A 31 13.99 8.99 11.00
CA PHE A 31 13.05 7.97 10.56
C PHE A 31 11.75 8.55 10.00
N LEU A 32 11.05 9.40 10.77
CA LEU A 32 9.75 9.94 10.38
C LEU A 32 9.75 10.70 9.05
N PRO A 33 10.62 11.70 8.82
CA PRO A 33 10.63 12.41 7.54
C PRO A 33 10.99 11.49 6.37
N ARG A 34 11.94 10.56 6.55
CA ARG A 34 12.29 9.60 5.50
C ARG A 34 11.15 8.63 5.19
N MET A 35 10.49 8.11 6.23
CA MET A 35 9.32 7.25 6.11
C MET A 35 8.19 7.96 5.36
N ALA A 36 7.94 9.25 5.66
CA ALA A 36 6.92 10.05 4.98
C ALA A 36 7.17 10.15 3.45
N THR A 37 8.43 10.25 3.01
CA THR A 37 8.78 10.28 1.58
C THR A 37 8.51 8.97 0.83
N THR A 38 8.20 7.88 1.54
CA THR A 38 7.73 6.62 0.94
C THR A 38 6.24 6.41 1.19
N PHE A 39 5.80 6.58 2.43
CA PHE A 39 4.40 6.37 2.84
C PHE A 39 3.42 7.28 2.09
N VAL A 40 3.70 8.59 2.00
CA VAL A 40 2.77 9.54 1.37
C VAL A 40 2.62 9.23 -0.13
N PRO A 41 3.72 9.08 -0.91
CA PRO A 41 3.61 8.64 -2.31
C PRO A 41 2.91 7.29 -2.48
N MET A 42 3.15 6.33 -1.59
CA MET A 42 2.46 5.03 -1.61
C MET A 42 0.97 5.16 -1.38
N ALA A 43 0.56 5.94 -0.37
CA ALA A 43 -0.84 6.18 -0.07
C ALA A 43 -1.54 6.90 -1.24
N VAL A 44 -0.89 7.92 -1.82
CA VAL A 44 -1.40 8.62 -3.01
C VAL A 44 -1.59 7.63 -4.16
N GLY A 45 -0.60 6.79 -4.45
CA GLY A 45 -0.70 5.79 -5.50
C GLY A 45 -1.81 4.76 -5.26
N TRP A 46 -1.94 4.28 -4.01
CA TRP A 46 -3.00 3.37 -3.63
C TRP A 46 -4.38 3.99 -3.84
N PHE A 47 -4.62 5.18 -3.30
CA PHE A 47 -5.93 5.83 -3.38
C PHE A 47 -6.25 6.39 -4.76
N ALA A 48 -5.26 6.57 -5.64
CA ALA A 48 -5.50 6.86 -7.06
C ALA A 48 -5.97 5.62 -7.83
N LEU A 49 -5.39 4.44 -7.57
CA LEU A 49 -5.65 3.22 -8.33
C LEU A 49 -6.80 2.36 -7.76
N ALA A 50 -6.93 2.30 -6.44
CA ALA A 50 -7.90 1.46 -5.76
C ALA A 50 -9.37 1.70 -6.17
N PRO A 51 -9.83 2.96 -6.36
CA PRO A 51 -11.19 3.22 -6.87
C PRO A 51 -11.40 2.68 -8.28
N ALA A 52 -10.45 2.89 -9.18
CA ALA A 52 -10.53 2.41 -10.58
C ALA A 52 -10.55 0.88 -10.66
N LEU A 53 -9.91 0.22 -9.69
CA LEU A 53 -9.94 -1.22 -9.51
C LEU A 53 -11.09 -1.70 -8.61
N GLY A 54 -12.09 -0.87 -8.33
CA GLY A 54 -13.30 -1.24 -7.60
C GLY A 54 -13.07 -1.75 -6.17
N LEU A 55 -11.94 -1.42 -5.54
CA LEU A 55 -11.55 -1.92 -4.21
C LEU A 55 -12.32 -1.29 -3.05
N PHE A 56 -13.25 -0.38 -3.36
CA PHE A 56 -14.16 0.27 -2.42
C PHE A 56 -15.64 0.00 -2.72
N GLU A 57 -15.94 -0.80 -3.75
CA GLU A 57 -17.30 -1.21 -4.09
C GLU A 57 -17.82 -2.23 -3.08
N ALA A 58 -19.01 -1.99 -2.51
CA ALA A 58 -19.56 -2.80 -1.43
C ALA A 58 -19.66 -4.29 -1.80
N ASP A 59 -20.07 -4.58 -3.03
CA ASP A 59 -20.27 -5.94 -3.53
C ASP A 59 -18.96 -6.70 -3.74
N ARG A 60 -17.83 -5.99 -3.90
CA ARG A 60 -16.52 -6.59 -4.21
C ARG A 60 -15.57 -6.67 -3.03
N VAL A 61 -15.71 -5.77 -2.06
CA VAL A 61 -14.86 -5.72 -0.86
C VAL A 61 -14.88 -7.03 -0.07
N LEU A 62 -15.96 -7.84 -0.19
CA LEU A 62 -16.12 -9.13 0.47
C LEU A 62 -15.91 -10.35 -0.44
N ARG A 63 -15.37 -10.16 -1.65
CA ARG A 63 -15.12 -11.25 -2.60
C ARG A 63 -13.63 -11.58 -2.72
N VAL A 64 -13.32 -12.85 -2.91
CA VAL A 64 -11.93 -13.34 -3.05
C VAL A 64 -11.22 -12.79 -4.29
N ASP A 65 -11.95 -12.45 -5.35
CA ASP A 65 -11.38 -11.77 -6.52
C ASP A 65 -10.93 -10.34 -6.21
N GLY A 66 -11.33 -9.75 -5.09
CA GLY A 66 -10.77 -8.49 -4.62
C GLY A 66 -9.27 -8.57 -4.28
N LEU A 67 -8.75 -9.76 -3.97
CA LEU A 67 -7.35 -9.94 -3.55
C LEU A 67 -6.36 -9.71 -4.68
N TRP A 68 -6.58 -10.29 -5.87
CA TRP A 68 -5.65 -10.07 -6.99
C TRP A 68 -5.69 -8.61 -7.48
N ARG A 69 -6.85 -7.95 -7.37
CA ARG A 69 -7.00 -6.51 -7.69
C ARG A 69 -6.26 -5.65 -6.67
N ALA A 70 -6.28 -6.04 -5.38
CA ALA A 70 -5.48 -5.40 -4.35
C ALA A 70 -3.97 -5.61 -4.59
N ALA A 71 -3.56 -6.79 -5.06
CA ALA A 71 -2.18 -7.04 -5.47
C ALA A 71 -1.75 -6.11 -6.61
N LEU A 72 -2.56 -6.00 -7.66
CA LEU A 72 -2.28 -5.10 -8.79
C LEU A 72 -2.24 -3.63 -8.34
N ALA A 73 -3.22 -3.19 -7.55
CA ALA A 73 -3.26 -1.84 -7.02
C ALA A 73 -2.00 -1.55 -6.20
N GLY A 74 -1.60 -2.47 -5.31
CA GLY A 74 -0.40 -2.33 -4.48
C GLY A 74 0.89 -2.28 -5.30
N PHE A 75 1.01 -3.13 -6.32
CA PHE A 75 2.19 -3.17 -7.18
C PHE A 75 2.37 -1.87 -7.97
N TYR A 76 1.32 -1.42 -8.66
CA TYR A 76 1.36 -0.19 -9.46
C TYR A 76 1.36 1.08 -8.60
N ALA A 77 0.76 1.06 -7.42
CA ALA A 77 0.93 2.12 -6.43
C ALA A 77 2.40 2.24 -6.01
N GLY A 78 3.09 1.11 -5.83
CA GLY A 78 4.55 1.06 -5.65
C GLY A 78 5.33 1.77 -6.75
N GLN A 79 5.01 1.49 -8.01
CA GLN A 79 5.70 2.11 -9.14
C GLN A 79 5.47 3.63 -9.17
N LEU A 80 4.22 4.05 -9.00
CA LEU A 80 3.86 5.46 -8.95
C LEU A 80 4.52 6.17 -7.76
N ALA A 81 4.60 5.51 -6.60
CA ALA A 81 5.22 6.06 -5.41
C ALA A 81 6.71 6.35 -5.60
N VAL A 82 7.46 5.49 -6.29
CA VAL A 82 8.89 5.76 -6.54
C VAL A 82 9.08 6.94 -7.48
N VAL A 83 8.23 7.10 -8.50
CA VAL A 83 8.25 8.26 -9.38
C VAL A 83 7.97 9.55 -8.59
N LEU A 84 6.87 9.56 -7.83
CA LEU A 84 6.48 10.70 -6.98
C LEU A 84 7.55 11.04 -5.93
N ARG A 85 8.16 10.02 -5.33
CA ARG A 85 9.27 10.18 -4.39
C ARG A 85 10.50 10.79 -5.07
N GLY A 86 10.86 10.33 -6.27
CA GLY A 86 11.96 10.88 -7.05
C GLY A 86 11.76 12.36 -7.38
N LEU A 87 10.53 12.73 -7.76
CA LEU A 87 10.15 14.13 -7.97
C LEU A 87 10.26 14.96 -6.68
N TRP A 88 9.76 14.44 -5.55
CA TRP A 88 9.82 15.13 -4.25
C TRP A 88 11.28 15.35 -3.83
N LEU A 89 12.10 14.32 -3.90
CA LEU A 89 13.49 14.37 -3.42
C LEU A 89 14.49 14.93 -4.44
N ASN A 90 14.01 15.30 -5.65
CA ASN A 90 14.86 15.63 -6.80
C ASN A 90 15.97 14.58 -7.02
N ALA A 91 15.58 13.31 -7.05
CA ALA A 91 16.48 12.16 -7.08
C ALA A 91 16.09 11.14 -8.17
N PRO A 92 17.05 10.36 -8.70
CA PRO A 92 16.76 9.33 -9.69
C PRO A 92 15.76 8.27 -9.20
N VAL A 93 14.88 7.83 -10.09
CA VAL A 93 14.00 6.68 -9.88
C VAL A 93 14.85 5.41 -9.94
N LEU A 94 14.97 4.70 -8.81
CA LEU A 94 15.70 3.44 -8.73
C LEU A 94 14.77 2.27 -9.10
N PRO A 95 14.97 1.57 -10.24
CA PRO A 95 14.04 0.54 -10.70
C PRO A 95 13.91 -0.64 -9.74
N LEU A 96 15.01 -1.08 -9.15
CA LEU A 96 15.01 -2.19 -8.19
C LEU A 96 14.20 -1.86 -6.93
N PHE A 97 14.30 -0.61 -6.45
CA PHE A 97 13.49 -0.14 -5.33
C PHE A 97 12.00 -0.15 -5.70
N GLY A 98 11.64 0.29 -6.92
CA GLY A 98 10.26 0.21 -7.42
C GLY A 98 9.71 -1.21 -7.47
N ILE A 99 10.48 -2.17 -7.99
CA ILE A 99 10.07 -3.57 -8.05
C ILE A 99 9.84 -4.13 -6.65
N ILE A 100 10.78 -3.92 -5.72
CA ILE A 100 10.69 -4.45 -4.34
C ILE A 100 9.55 -3.77 -3.58
N LEU A 101 9.43 -2.44 -3.65
CA LEU A 101 8.35 -1.68 -3.01
C LEU A 101 6.99 -2.12 -3.55
N GLY A 102 6.85 -2.27 -4.87
CA GLY A 102 5.63 -2.76 -5.51
C GLY A 102 5.28 -4.18 -5.08
N ALA A 103 6.22 -5.12 -5.13
CA ALA A 103 5.97 -6.51 -4.78
C ALA A 103 5.61 -6.69 -3.29
N THR A 104 6.34 -6.02 -2.40
CA THR A 104 6.07 -6.06 -0.95
C THR A 104 4.75 -5.39 -0.61
N SER A 105 4.40 -4.27 -1.27
CA SER A 105 3.12 -3.61 -1.10
C SER A 105 1.96 -4.45 -1.64
N ALA A 106 2.12 -5.09 -2.80
CA ALA A 106 1.13 -6.02 -3.34
C ALA A 106 0.84 -7.16 -2.35
N LEU A 107 1.89 -7.79 -1.81
CA LEU A 107 1.76 -8.84 -0.80
C LEU A 107 1.07 -8.31 0.47
N GLY A 108 1.55 -7.19 1.02
CA GLY A 108 1.00 -6.61 2.23
C GLY A 108 -0.48 -6.23 2.08
N MET A 109 -0.87 -5.68 0.93
CA MET A 109 -2.27 -5.34 0.65
C MET A 109 -3.14 -6.58 0.44
N VAL A 110 -2.62 -7.65 -0.16
CA VAL A 110 -3.32 -8.95 -0.22
C VAL A 110 -3.55 -9.50 1.19
N VAL A 111 -2.53 -9.49 2.05
CA VAL A 111 -2.64 -9.96 3.44
C VAL A 111 -3.68 -9.13 4.19
N TRP A 112 -3.62 -7.81 4.10
CA TRP A 112 -4.60 -6.93 4.74
C TRP A 112 -6.03 -7.18 4.25
N ARG A 113 -6.24 -7.24 2.93
CA ARG A 113 -7.56 -7.51 2.36
C ARG A 113 -8.04 -8.92 2.71
N GLY A 114 -7.15 -9.90 2.83
CA GLY A 114 -7.46 -11.24 3.34
C GLY A 114 -7.96 -11.22 4.79
N ILE A 115 -7.28 -10.48 5.67
CA ILE A 115 -7.71 -10.29 7.07
C ILE A 115 -9.10 -9.65 7.12
N TRP A 116 -9.34 -8.61 6.31
CA TRP A 116 -10.64 -7.95 6.21
C TRP A 116 -11.75 -8.91 5.77
N LEU A 117 -11.49 -9.72 4.72
CA LEU A 117 -12.41 -10.73 4.21
C LEU A 117 -12.79 -11.73 5.29
N VAL A 118 -11.82 -12.30 6.00
CA VAL A 118 -12.07 -13.27 7.07
C VAL A 118 -12.84 -12.63 8.23
N GLY A 119 -12.43 -11.43 8.68
CA GLY A 119 -13.04 -10.75 9.82
C GLY A 119 -14.47 -10.25 9.60
N LYS A 120 -14.87 -9.98 8.35
CA LYS A 120 -16.25 -9.60 7.98
C LYS A 120 -17.07 -10.78 7.44
N GLY A 121 -16.42 -11.74 6.77
CA GLY A 121 -17.05 -12.94 6.24
C GLY A 121 -17.55 -13.89 7.32
N GLY A 122 -16.86 -13.96 8.47
CA GLY A 122 -17.32 -14.72 9.65
C GLY A 122 -18.42 -14.05 10.48
N LYS A 123 -18.93 -12.88 10.04
CA LYS A 123 -20.04 -12.15 10.70
C LYS A 123 -21.32 -12.12 9.85
N LYS A 124 -21.41 -12.96 8.82
CA LYS A 124 -22.67 -13.28 8.12
C LYS A 124 -23.36 -14.43 8.84
#